data_AF-A0A932FQN0-F1
#
_entry.id   AF-A0A932FQN0-F1
#
_cell.length_a   1.000
_cell.length_b   1.000
_cell.length_c   1.000
_cell.angle_alpha   90.00
_cell.angle_beta   90.00
_cell.angle_gamma   90.00
#
_symmetry.space_group_name_H-M   'P 1'
#
loop_
_entity.id
_entity.type
_entity.pdbx_description
1 polymer ?
#
loop_
_entity_poly.entity_id
_entity_poly.type
_entity_poly.pdbx_seq_one_letter_code
_entity_poly.pdbx_strand_id
1 'polypeptide(L)'
;MPDVDIRTDARYVELDAERKIRHRNKLYYRVLHWPIWIFVFFIAPGPLTFDLFERGFDRRTLIWLSMVLCGTAIAALRGRLPGCEAAPYIIRFTEDRPNPLYRRVCYTTAWGEVAAFALLNTAGLAYAVATGHWRLKQMYDAAYFPIAGGVWLLGALAHLPRVKASTQGEGHERRYFYGSVWAVTIAQPALWVLWKVLPASRAGDIVKLTVFVGILACVGRLARLGLLPRTRPIVAGELAVSD
;
A
#
# COMPACT_ATOMS: atom_id res chain seq x y z
N MET A 1 20.22 -20.04 -18.12
CA MET A 1 18.99 -19.43 -17.54
C MET A 1 18.35 -18.61 -18.64
N PRO A 2 17.03 -18.65 -18.85
CA PRO A 2 16.41 -17.85 -19.90
C PRO A 2 16.63 -16.36 -19.58
N ASP A 3 17.10 -15.62 -20.58
CA ASP A 3 17.17 -14.16 -20.57
C ASP A 3 15.78 -13.61 -20.26
N VAL A 4 15.59 -13.12 -19.04
CA VAL A 4 14.40 -12.36 -18.72
C VAL A 4 14.66 -10.96 -19.25
N ASP A 5 14.28 -10.71 -20.50
CA ASP A 5 14.16 -9.36 -21.05
C ASP A 5 13.17 -8.58 -20.16
N ILE A 6 13.69 -7.80 -19.20
CA ILE A 6 12.85 -6.97 -18.34
C ILE A 6 12.42 -5.77 -19.17
N ARG A 7 11.42 -6.00 -20.02
CA ARG A 7 10.77 -4.97 -20.81
C ARG A 7 10.03 -4.04 -19.84
N THR A 8 10.67 -2.92 -19.51
CA THR A 8 10.10 -1.93 -18.60
C THR A 8 9.67 -0.67 -19.34
N ASP A 9 8.51 -0.17 -18.97
CA ASP A 9 7.98 1.13 -19.36
C ASP A 9 8.45 2.27 -18.45
N ALA A 10 9.32 1.98 -17.48
CA ALA A 10 9.94 2.97 -16.63
C ALA A 10 11.01 3.78 -17.40
N ARG A 11 11.08 5.09 -17.12
CA ARG A 11 12.14 5.95 -17.67
C ARG A 11 13.49 5.73 -16.99
N TYR A 12 13.46 5.27 -15.73
CA TYR A 12 14.64 5.05 -14.92
C TYR A 12 14.55 3.69 -14.23
N VAL A 13 15.70 3.00 -14.18
CA VAL A 13 15.88 1.73 -13.47
C VAL A 13 16.98 1.88 -12.41
N GLU A 14 16.95 1.00 -11.41
CA GLU A 14 18.05 0.80 -10.46
C GLU A 14 18.75 -0.51 -10.81
N LEU A 15 20.07 -0.50 -10.99
CA LEU A 15 20.83 -1.74 -11.17
C LEU A 15 21.07 -2.39 -9.81
N ASP A 16 20.81 -3.68 -9.70
CA ASP A 16 20.98 -4.42 -8.46
C ASP A 16 22.46 -4.45 -8.01
N ALA A 17 23.39 -4.49 -8.97
CA ALA A 17 24.84 -4.48 -8.73
C ALA A 17 25.36 -3.17 -8.11
N GLU A 18 24.68 -2.04 -8.36
CA GLU A 18 25.08 -0.72 -7.85
C GLU A 18 24.52 -0.46 -6.44
N ARG A 19 23.69 -1.37 -5.91
CA ARG A 19 23.07 -1.17 -4.61
C ARG A 19 24.10 -1.35 -3.50
N LYS A 20 24.14 -0.39 -2.58
CA LYS A 20 24.91 -0.52 -1.34
C LYS A 20 24.36 -1.67 -0.48
N ILE A 21 25.08 -2.78 -0.48
CA ILE A 21 24.81 -3.94 0.38
C ILE A 21 25.19 -3.59 1.82
N ARG A 22 24.33 -3.97 2.77
CA ARG A 22 24.58 -3.81 4.21
C ARG A 22 24.52 -5.16 4.88
N HIS A 23 25.47 -5.44 5.77
CA HIS A 23 25.46 -6.66 6.56
C HIS A 23 24.40 -6.64 7.67
N ARG A 24 24.08 -5.45 8.18
CA ARG A 24 23.06 -5.24 9.21
C ARG A 24 22.13 -4.11 8.84
N ASN A 25 20.89 -4.21 9.28
CA ASN A 25 19.90 -3.17 9.08
C ASN A 25 20.02 -2.09 10.17
N LYS A 26 19.42 -0.93 9.90
CA LYS A 26 19.43 0.20 10.82
C LYS A 26 18.42 -0.04 11.94
N LEU A 27 18.87 -0.09 13.19
CA LEU A 27 18.00 -0.39 14.34
C LEU A 27 16.81 0.57 14.47
N TYR A 28 17.03 1.86 14.16
CA TYR A 28 15.99 2.87 14.23
C TYR A 28 14.83 2.63 13.24
N TYR A 29 15.00 1.77 12.23
CA TYR A 29 13.90 1.41 11.32
C TYR A 29 12.73 0.78 12.08
N ARG A 30 12.99 0.02 13.15
CA ARG A 30 11.93 -0.57 13.99
C ARG A 30 11.02 0.51 14.57
N VAL A 31 11.61 1.59 15.07
CA VAL A 31 10.89 2.72 15.64
C VAL A 31 10.09 3.45 14.54
N LEU A 32 10.68 3.66 13.36
CA LEU A 32 10.02 4.38 12.27
C LEU A 32 8.91 3.56 11.57
N HIS A 33 9.04 2.24 11.48
CA HIS A 33 8.06 1.39 10.80
C HIS A 33 6.90 0.97 11.73
N TRP A 34 7.10 1.03 13.04
CA TRP A 34 6.06 0.60 13.98
C TRP A 34 4.77 1.42 13.88
N PRO A 35 4.79 2.77 13.80
CA PRO A 35 3.60 3.57 13.57
C PRO A 35 2.89 3.25 12.25
N ILE A 36 3.65 2.97 11.18
CA ILE A 36 3.10 2.61 9.86
C ILE A 36 2.33 1.29 9.96
N TRP A 37 2.88 0.32 10.70
CA TRP A 37 2.23 -0.96 10.93
C TRP A 37 0.99 -0.85 11.80
N ILE A 38 1.06 -0.06 12.88
CA ILE A 38 -0.13 0.24 13.68
C ILE A 38 -1.21 0.81 12.79
N PHE A 39 -0.88 1.81 11.96
CA PHE A 39 -1.85 2.46 11.09
C PHE A 39 -2.55 1.48 10.15
N VAL A 40 -1.78 0.66 9.40
CA VAL A 40 -2.33 -0.37 8.49
C VAL A 40 -3.31 -1.26 9.25
N PHE A 41 -2.85 -2.02 10.26
CA PHE A 41 -3.73 -2.96 10.93
C PHE A 41 -4.88 -2.29 11.70
N PHE A 42 -4.69 -1.07 12.21
CA PHE A 42 -5.73 -0.37 12.96
C PHE A 42 -6.92 0.01 12.07
N ILE A 43 -6.67 0.49 10.85
CA ILE A 43 -7.73 0.90 9.92
C ILE A 43 -8.36 -0.28 9.15
N ALA A 44 -7.75 -1.48 9.24
CA ALA A 44 -8.19 -2.67 8.52
C ALA A 44 -9.69 -3.01 8.73
N PRO A 45 -10.32 -2.79 9.89
CA PRO A 45 -11.77 -2.81 10.01
C PRO A 45 -12.37 -1.46 9.57
N GLY A 46 -12.55 -1.29 8.25
CA GLY A 46 -12.98 -0.02 7.65
C GLY A 46 -14.17 0.66 8.35
N PRO A 47 -15.29 -0.04 8.63
CA PRO A 47 -16.44 0.56 9.32
C PRO A 47 -16.14 1.09 10.73
N LEU A 48 -15.25 0.44 11.50
CA LEU A 48 -14.83 0.94 12.82
C LEU A 48 -14.10 2.28 12.71
N THR A 49 -13.43 2.55 11.59
CA THR A 49 -12.77 3.84 11.35
C THR A 49 -13.81 4.96 11.16
N PHE A 50 -14.94 4.69 10.50
CA PHE A 50 -16.03 5.67 10.39
C PHE A 50 -16.66 5.96 11.75
N ASP A 51 -16.95 4.92 12.53
CA ASP A 51 -17.51 5.06 13.88
C ASP A 51 -16.57 5.86 14.81
N LEU A 52 -15.26 5.66 14.70
CA LEU A 52 -14.26 6.44 15.42
C LEU A 52 -14.36 7.94 15.13
N PHE A 53 -14.54 8.33 13.86
CA PHE A 53 -14.68 9.74 13.50
C PHE A 53 -16.06 10.33 13.84
N GLU A 54 -17.11 9.50 13.84
CA GLU A 54 -18.47 9.93 14.16
C GLU A 54 -18.69 10.10 15.68
N ARG A 55 -18.18 9.15 16.48
CA ARG A 55 -18.54 9.00 17.90
C ARG A 55 -17.33 9.02 18.85
N GLY A 56 -16.11 8.99 18.32
CA GLY A 56 -14.89 8.87 19.11
C GLY A 56 -14.58 7.42 19.51
N PHE A 57 -13.71 7.26 20.51
CA PHE A 57 -13.30 5.94 20.98
C PHE A 57 -14.41 5.23 21.75
N ASP A 58 -14.77 4.04 21.29
CA ASP A 58 -15.64 3.11 22.00
C ASP A 58 -14.87 1.87 22.47
N ARG A 59 -15.56 0.97 23.19
CA ARG A 59 -14.97 -0.27 23.69
C ARG A 59 -14.42 -1.14 22.56
N ARG A 60 -15.08 -1.21 21.41
CA ARG A 60 -14.66 -2.04 20.27
C ARG A 60 -13.35 -1.52 19.68
N THR A 61 -13.28 -0.22 19.45
CA THR A 61 -12.10 0.46 18.90
C THR A 61 -10.92 0.37 19.87
N LEU A 62 -11.15 0.53 21.17
CA LEU A 62 -10.09 0.41 22.19
C LEU A 62 -9.53 -1.02 22.28
N ILE A 63 -10.40 -2.04 22.25
CA ILE A 63 -9.97 -3.44 22.23
C ILE A 63 -9.14 -3.71 20.97
N TRP A 64 -9.63 -3.28 19.81
CA TRP A 64 -8.92 -3.48 18.54
C TRP A 64 -7.56 -2.77 18.52
N LEU A 65 -7.52 -1.50 18.91
CA LEU A 65 -6.28 -0.73 19.02
C LEU A 65 -5.29 -1.42 19.95
N SER A 66 -5.74 -1.91 21.10
CA SER A 66 -4.88 -2.63 22.06
C SER A 66 -4.30 -3.91 21.46
N MET A 67 -5.11 -4.69 20.75
CA MET A 67 -4.65 -5.90 20.05
C MET A 67 -3.61 -5.56 18.99
N VAL A 68 -3.84 -4.53 18.18
CA VAL A 68 -2.92 -4.06 17.14
C VAL A 68 -1.61 -3.57 17.76
N LEU A 69 -1.66 -2.75 18.81
CA LEU A 69 -0.47 -2.25 19.51
C LEU A 69 0.37 -3.41 20.06
N CYS A 70 -0.26 -4.36 20.76
CA CYS A 70 0.44 -5.53 21.30
C CYS A 70 1.06 -6.39 20.18
N GLY A 71 0.29 -6.74 19.15
CA GLY A 71 0.76 -7.59 18.05
C GLY A 71 1.91 -6.94 17.27
N THR A 72 1.77 -5.67 16.93
CA THR A 72 2.80 -4.92 16.19
C THR A 72 4.04 -4.64 17.04
N ALA A 73 3.90 -4.39 18.35
CA ALA A 73 5.03 -4.23 19.27
C ALA A 73 5.86 -5.53 19.35
N ILE A 74 5.20 -6.68 19.51
CA ILE A 74 5.87 -7.99 19.52
C ILE A 74 6.61 -8.22 18.19
N ALA A 75 6.00 -7.88 17.06
CA ALA A 75 6.65 -7.98 15.75
C ALA A 75 7.85 -7.03 15.64
N ALA A 76 7.74 -5.79 16.13
CA ALA A 76 8.81 -4.80 16.14
C ALA A 76 10.02 -5.25 16.97
N LEU A 77 9.78 -5.74 18.19
CA LEU A 77 10.81 -6.26 19.09
C LEU A 77 11.55 -7.46 18.47
N ARG A 78 10.81 -8.33 17.77
CA ARG A 78 11.37 -9.49 17.05
C ARG A 78 12.00 -9.14 15.71
N GLY A 79 11.98 -7.88 15.27
CA GLY A 79 12.49 -7.47 13.95
C GLY A 79 11.73 -8.08 12.78
N ARG A 80 10.43 -8.38 12.97
CA ARG A 80 9.52 -8.98 11.98
C ARG A 80 8.56 -7.95 11.39
N LEU A 81 9.00 -6.71 11.26
CA LEU A 81 8.37 -5.72 10.41
C LEU A 81 9.14 -5.73 9.07
N PRO A 82 8.48 -5.67 7.90
CA PRO A 82 9.09 -5.54 6.59
C PRO A 82 10.12 -4.43 6.59
N GLY A 83 11.37 -4.78 6.29
CA GLY A 83 12.47 -3.82 6.27
C GLY A 83 13.07 -3.53 7.65
N CYS A 84 12.70 -4.25 8.71
CA CYS A 84 13.29 -4.13 10.06
C CYS A 84 14.05 -5.39 10.51
N GLU A 85 14.27 -6.32 9.59
CA GLU A 85 15.02 -7.55 9.82
C GLU A 85 16.45 -7.22 10.27
N ALA A 86 17.03 -8.00 11.19
CA ALA A 86 18.36 -7.71 11.76
C ALA A 86 19.48 -7.68 10.69
N ALA A 87 19.40 -8.61 9.74
CA ALA A 87 20.18 -8.61 8.51
C ALA A 87 19.22 -8.36 7.34
N PRO A 88 19.60 -7.56 6.33
CA PRO A 88 18.76 -7.34 5.16
C PRO A 88 18.44 -8.67 4.48
N TYR A 89 17.17 -9.07 4.54
CA TYR A 89 16.72 -10.36 4.03
C TYR A 89 16.69 -10.39 2.49
N ILE A 90 16.28 -9.28 1.86
CA ILE A 90 16.41 -9.10 0.41
C ILE A 90 17.59 -8.18 0.16
N ILE A 91 18.68 -8.78 -0.30
CA ILE A 91 19.86 -8.06 -0.76
C ILE A 91 19.70 -7.76 -2.26
N ARG A 92 19.21 -8.74 -3.02
CA ARG A 92 19.02 -8.69 -4.46
C ARG A 92 17.56 -8.97 -4.81
N PHE A 93 16.89 -7.99 -5.42
CA PHE A 93 15.44 -8.09 -5.73
C PHE A 93 15.13 -8.92 -6.98
N THR A 94 16.18 -9.46 -7.59
CA THR A 94 16.16 -10.39 -8.72
C THR A 94 16.38 -11.84 -8.29
N GLU A 95 16.84 -12.07 -7.05
CA GLU A 95 17.04 -13.42 -6.51
C GLU A 95 15.72 -14.10 -6.14
N ASP A 96 15.67 -15.40 -6.41
CA ASP A 96 14.63 -16.29 -5.92
C ASP A 96 14.91 -16.69 -4.46
N ARG A 97 14.28 -15.98 -3.52
CA ARG A 97 14.31 -16.27 -2.09
C ARG A 97 12.89 -16.43 -1.55
N PRO A 98 12.68 -17.25 -0.51
CA PRO A 98 11.36 -17.38 0.08
C PRO A 98 10.89 -16.04 0.67
N ASN A 99 9.68 -15.58 0.35
CA ASN A 99 9.16 -14.34 0.90
C ASN A 99 8.64 -14.57 2.33
N PRO A 100 9.18 -13.88 3.35
CA PRO A 100 8.79 -14.13 4.74
C PRO A 100 7.30 -13.89 4.99
N LEU A 101 6.68 -14.77 5.78
CA LEU A 101 5.23 -14.75 6.03
C LEU A 101 4.74 -13.40 6.58
N TYR A 102 5.47 -12.79 7.53
CA TYR A 102 5.08 -11.50 8.11
C TYR A 102 5.04 -10.36 7.07
N ARG A 103 5.86 -10.44 6.02
CA ARG A 103 5.83 -9.49 4.90
C ARG A 103 4.60 -9.71 4.04
N ARG A 104 4.33 -10.97 3.68
CA ARG A 104 3.16 -11.35 2.91
C ARG A 104 1.88 -10.90 3.62
N VAL A 105 1.74 -11.17 4.92
CA VAL A 105 0.59 -10.73 5.72
C VAL A 105 0.41 -9.22 5.66
N CYS A 106 1.45 -8.44 5.94
CA CYS A 106 1.34 -6.98 5.92
C CYS A 106 1.02 -6.42 4.54
N TYR A 107 1.66 -6.91 3.48
CA TYR A 107 1.36 -6.45 2.12
C TYR A 107 -0.05 -6.84 1.70
N THR A 108 -0.54 -8.02 2.07
CA THR A 108 -1.94 -8.42 1.86
C THR A 108 -2.90 -7.44 2.53
N THR A 109 -2.69 -7.16 3.82
CA THR A 109 -3.57 -6.26 4.58
C THR A 109 -3.57 -4.86 3.97
N ALA A 110 -2.37 -4.30 3.73
CA ALA A 110 -2.20 -2.98 3.14
C ALA A 110 -2.81 -2.85 1.74
N TRP A 111 -2.69 -3.89 0.89
CA TRP A 111 -3.36 -3.89 -0.41
C TRP A 111 -4.88 -3.79 -0.28
N GLY A 112 -5.47 -4.50 0.68
CA GLY A 112 -6.91 -4.43 0.94
C GLY A 112 -7.38 -3.03 1.29
N GLU A 113 -6.66 -2.35 2.18
CA GLU A 113 -6.97 -0.97 2.59
C GLU A 113 -6.84 0.01 1.43
N VAL A 114 -5.72 -0.03 0.72
CA VAL A 114 -5.42 0.87 -0.41
C VAL A 114 -6.46 0.69 -1.53
N ALA A 115 -6.80 -0.56 -1.85
CA ALA A 115 -7.80 -0.88 -2.87
C ALA A 115 -9.21 -0.47 -2.43
N ALA A 116 -9.64 -0.85 -1.22
CA ALA A 116 -10.95 -0.50 -0.70
C ALA A 116 -11.13 1.02 -0.60
N PHE A 117 -10.13 1.75 -0.10
CA PHE A 117 -10.15 3.20 -0.04
C PHE A 117 -10.33 3.82 -1.43
N ALA A 118 -9.49 3.45 -2.40
CA ALA A 118 -9.55 4.03 -3.74
C ALA A 118 -10.88 3.73 -4.44
N LEU A 119 -11.36 2.48 -4.36
CA LEU A 119 -12.59 2.05 -5.01
C LEU A 119 -13.82 2.69 -4.38
N LEU A 120 -13.95 2.66 -3.05
CA LEU A 120 -15.12 3.19 -2.36
C LEU A 120 -15.22 4.71 -2.47
N ASN A 121 -14.11 5.44 -2.36
CA ASN A 121 -14.14 6.90 -2.53
C ASN A 121 -14.47 7.29 -3.97
N THR A 122 -13.91 6.59 -4.96
CA THR A 122 -14.27 6.83 -6.38
C THR A 122 -15.76 6.56 -6.61
N ALA A 123 -16.26 5.40 -6.14
CA ALA A 123 -17.65 5.01 -6.32
C ALA A 123 -18.63 5.95 -5.58
N GLY A 124 -18.32 6.35 -4.34
CA GLY A 124 -19.15 7.26 -3.56
C GLY A 124 -19.20 8.65 -4.15
N LEU A 125 -18.07 9.18 -4.63
CA LEU A 125 -18.02 10.47 -5.33
C LEU A 125 -18.79 10.40 -6.66
N ALA A 126 -18.58 9.36 -7.46
CA ALA A 126 -19.33 9.16 -8.71
C ALA A 126 -20.84 9.06 -8.46
N TYR A 127 -21.24 8.33 -7.42
CA TYR A 127 -22.63 8.22 -7.02
C TYR A 127 -23.23 9.57 -6.59
N ALA A 128 -22.50 10.35 -5.79
CA ALA A 128 -22.92 11.69 -5.37
C ALA A 128 -23.08 12.63 -6.57
N VAL A 129 -22.15 12.60 -7.53
CA VAL A 129 -22.24 13.37 -8.78
C VAL A 129 -23.44 12.94 -9.63
N ALA A 130 -23.74 11.65 -9.70
CA ALA A 130 -24.83 11.14 -10.52
C ALA A 130 -26.21 11.41 -9.91
N THR A 131 -26.34 11.28 -8.58
CA THR A 131 -27.63 11.25 -7.88
C THR A 131 -27.91 12.47 -7.01
N GLY A 132 -26.89 13.29 -6.70
CA GLY A 132 -26.98 14.36 -5.71
C GLY A 132 -26.99 13.89 -4.25
N HIS A 133 -26.85 12.59 -3.99
CA HIS A 133 -26.93 12.02 -2.64
C HIS A 133 -25.58 11.50 -2.15
N TRP A 134 -25.20 11.84 -0.92
CA TRP A 134 -24.00 11.31 -0.27
C TRP A 134 -24.30 10.02 0.48
N ARG A 135 -23.67 8.90 0.07
CA ARG A 135 -23.87 7.57 0.69
C ARG A 135 -22.59 6.79 0.98
N LEU A 136 -21.48 7.49 1.15
CA LEU A 136 -20.16 6.84 1.31
C LEU A 136 -20.12 5.92 2.54
N LYS A 137 -20.72 6.33 3.68
CA LYS A 137 -20.77 5.49 4.89
C LYS A 137 -21.47 4.16 4.62
N GLN A 138 -22.65 4.18 4.01
CA GLN A 138 -23.43 2.99 3.70
C GLN A 138 -22.69 2.07 2.71
N MET A 139 -21.97 2.67 1.75
CA MET A 139 -21.10 1.91 0.85
C MET A 139 -19.95 1.24 1.61
N TYR A 140 -19.31 1.92 2.55
CA TYR A 140 -18.27 1.30 3.39
C TYR A 140 -18.85 0.18 4.25
N ASP A 141 -19.99 0.38 4.90
CA ASP A 141 -20.65 -0.62 5.74
C ASP A 141 -20.97 -1.90 4.94
N ALA A 142 -21.45 -1.76 3.71
CA ALA A 142 -21.86 -2.90 2.88
C ALA A 142 -20.73 -3.53 2.05
N ALA A 143 -19.83 -2.71 1.48
CA ALA A 143 -18.91 -3.15 0.42
C ALA A 143 -17.44 -3.20 0.86
N TYR A 144 -17.07 -2.65 2.02
CA TYR A 144 -15.68 -2.69 2.48
C TYR A 144 -15.17 -4.12 2.63
N PHE A 145 -15.85 -4.98 3.39
CA PHE A 145 -15.40 -6.35 3.61
C PHE A 145 -15.45 -7.22 2.35
N PRO A 146 -16.45 -7.11 1.45
CA PRO A 146 -16.38 -7.76 0.15
C PRO A 146 -15.14 -7.37 -0.68
N ILE A 147 -14.81 -6.07 -0.75
CA ILE A 147 -13.67 -5.59 -1.53
C ILE A 147 -12.35 -6.00 -0.85
N ALA A 148 -12.16 -5.63 0.41
CA ALA A 148 -10.96 -5.91 1.17
C ALA A 148 -10.74 -7.42 1.31
N GLY A 149 -11.78 -8.18 1.60
CA GLY A 149 -11.76 -9.64 1.68
C GLY A 149 -11.39 -10.31 0.36
N GLY A 150 -11.90 -9.80 -0.77
CA GLY A 150 -11.49 -10.26 -2.10
C GLY A 150 -10.01 -10.00 -2.38
N VAL A 151 -9.52 -8.82 -2.02
CA VAL A 151 -8.08 -8.50 -2.13
C VAL A 151 -7.25 -9.36 -1.18
N TRP A 152 -7.71 -9.58 0.05
CA TRP A 152 -7.02 -10.44 1.01
C TRP A 152 -6.95 -11.89 0.55
N LEU A 153 -8.00 -12.40 -0.10
CA LEU A 153 -8.00 -13.71 -0.73
C LEU A 153 -6.94 -13.80 -1.83
N LEU A 154 -6.86 -12.80 -2.72
CA LEU A 154 -5.80 -12.73 -3.73
C LEU A 154 -4.40 -12.69 -3.09
N GLY A 155 -4.25 -12.00 -1.98
CA GLY A 155 -3.00 -11.98 -1.22
C GLY A 155 -2.68 -13.34 -0.58
N ALA A 156 -3.66 -14.01 0.02
CA ALA A 156 -3.49 -15.36 0.58
C ALA A 156 -3.06 -16.36 -0.49
N LEU A 157 -3.63 -16.25 -1.69
CA LEU A 157 -3.26 -17.02 -2.89
C LEU A 157 -1.97 -16.53 -3.57
N ALA A 158 -1.28 -15.54 -2.99
CA ALA A 158 0.00 -15.02 -3.46
C ALA A 158 -0.04 -14.39 -4.88
N HIS A 159 -1.21 -13.87 -5.30
CA HIS A 159 -1.40 -13.20 -6.59
C HIS A 159 -1.13 -11.69 -6.57
N LEU A 160 -0.98 -11.10 -5.39
CA LEU A 160 -0.71 -9.67 -5.27
C LEU A 160 0.80 -9.37 -5.38
N PRO A 161 1.17 -8.23 -5.99
CA PRO A 161 2.56 -7.74 -5.99
C PRO A 161 3.12 -7.72 -4.57
N ARG A 162 4.35 -8.23 -4.38
CA ARG A 162 5.06 -8.32 -3.08
C ARG A 162 4.51 -9.33 -2.06
N VAL A 163 3.47 -10.08 -2.43
CA VAL A 163 2.84 -11.12 -1.57
C VAL A 163 3.17 -12.55 -2.05
N LYS A 164 3.81 -12.65 -3.22
CA LYS A 164 4.28 -13.92 -3.80
C LYS A 164 5.10 -14.74 -2.80
N ALA A 165 5.07 -16.07 -2.95
CA ALA A 165 5.84 -16.97 -2.11
C ALA A 165 7.37 -16.82 -2.31
N SER A 166 7.78 -16.34 -3.48
CA SER A 166 9.16 -15.99 -3.82
C SER A 166 9.32 -14.48 -3.97
N THR A 167 10.52 -13.97 -3.70
CA THR A 167 10.93 -12.59 -3.96
C THR A 167 11.35 -12.34 -5.41
N GLN A 168 11.36 -13.36 -6.27
CA GLN A 168 11.73 -13.23 -7.67
C GLN A 168 10.80 -12.22 -8.38
N GLY A 169 11.40 -11.26 -9.08
CA GLY A 169 10.66 -10.21 -9.79
C GLY A 169 10.08 -9.11 -8.89
N GLU A 170 10.27 -9.18 -7.56
CA GLU A 170 9.81 -8.12 -6.65
C GLU A 170 10.42 -6.75 -6.99
N GLY A 171 11.62 -6.73 -7.58
CA GLY A 171 12.29 -5.52 -8.06
C GLY A 171 11.45 -4.72 -9.04
N HIS A 172 10.68 -5.42 -9.89
CA HIS A 172 9.73 -4.82 -10.81
C HIS A 172 8.38 -4.54 -10.12
N GLU A 173 7.84 -5.54 -9.42
CA GLU A 173 6.49 -5.49 -8.84
C GLU A 173 6.29 -4.43 -7.76
N ARG A 174 7.35 -4.10 -7.01
CA ARG A 174 7.29 -3.14 -5.91
C ARG A 174 6.68 -1.79 -6.31
N ARG A 175 6.85 -1.40 -7.58
CA ARG A 175 6.38 -0.11 -8.11
C ARG A 175 4.87 0.03 -8.05
N TYR A 176 4.13 -1.08 -8.23
CA TYR A 176 2.67 -1.07 -8.16
C TYR A 176 2.20 -0.83 -6.73
N PHE A 177 2.81 -1.52 -5.75
CA PHE A 177 2.47 -1.31 -4.35
C PHE A 177 2.84 0.10 -3.88
N TYR A 178 4.10 0.52 -4.07
CA TYR A 178 4.55 1.84 -3.64
C TYR A 178 3.84 2.97 -4.38
N GLY A 179 3.52 2.79 -5.66
CA GLY A 179 2.72 3.73 -6.44
C GLY A 179 1.33 3.93 -5.85
N SER A 180 0.65 2.84 -5.48
CA SER A 180 -0.66 2.92 -4.85
C SER A 180 -0.59 3.57 -3.46
N VAL A 181 0.44 3.27 -2.66
CA VAL A 181 0.67 3.94 -1.37
C VAL A 181 0.86 5.45 -1.57
N TRP A 182 1.74 5.87 -2.49
CA TRP A 182 1.90 7.28 -2.82
C TRP A 182 0.58 7.93 -3.24
N ALA A 183 -0.21 7.25 -4.08
CA ALA A 183 -1.45 7.77 -4.59
C ALA A 183 -2.46 8.04 -3.46
N VAL A 184 -2.67 7.06 -2.57
CA VAL A 184 -3.65 7.22 -1.48
C VAL A 184 -3.18 8.18 -0.39
N THR A 185 -1.88 8.20 -0.07
CA THR A 185 -1.32 9.13 0.92
C THR A 185 -1.46 10.59 0.48
N ILE A 186 -1.49 10.87 -0.82
CA ILE A 186 -1.75 12.22 -1.36
C ILE A 186 -3.25 12.47 -1.52
N ALA A 187 -3.99 11.50 -2.08
CA ALA A 187 -5.40 11.65 -2.40
C ALA A 187 -6.28 11.82 -1.14
N GLN A 188 -5.96 11.11 -0.05
CA GLN A 188 -6.72 11.17 1.19
C GLN A 188 -6.74 12.58 1.84
N PRO A 189 -5.60 13.23 2.14
CA PRO A 189 -5.62 14.58 2.70
C PRO A 189 -6.19 15.60 1.71
N ALA A 190 -5.90 15.47 0.41
CA ALA A 190 -6.46 16.36 -0.61
C ALA A 190 -8.00 16.29 -0.62
N LEU A 191 -8.57 15.09 -0.65
CA LEU A 191 -10.01 14.90 -0.61
C LEU A 191 -10.62 15.41 0.70
N TRP A 192 -9.94 15.20 1.83
CA TRP A 192 -10.39 15.74 3.12
C TRP A 192 -10.43 17.28 3.14
N VAL A 193 -9.41 17.95 2.60
CA VAL A 193 -9.42 19.41 2.46
C VAL A 193 -10.57 19.85 1.56
N LEU A 194 -10.73 19.24 0.38
CA LEU A 194 -11.83 19.56 -0.54
C LEU A 194 -13.21 19.34 0.09
N TRP A 195 -13.34 18.30 0.92
CA TRP A 195 -14.55 18.04 1.71
C TRP A 195 -14.88 19.16 2.69
N LYS A 196 -13.85 19.80 3.28
CA LYS A 196 -14.04 20.90 4.25
C LYS A 196 -14.29 22.25 3.60
N VAL A 197 -13.69 22.52 2.44
CA VAL A 197 -13.71 23.87 1.82
C VAL A 197 -14.79 24.04 0.76
N LEU A 198 -15.19 22.97 0.07
CA LEU A 198 -16.19 23.06 -0.98
C LEU A 198 -17.60 22.94 -0.40
N PRO A 199 -18.58 23.66 -0.97
CA PRO A 199 -19.97 23.51 -0.57
C PRO A 199 -20.47 22.08 -0.86
N ALA A 200 -21.46 21.65 -0.08
CA ALA A 200 -22.22 20.43 -0.33
C ALA A 200 -23.15 20.63 -1.53
N SER A 201 -22.59 20.54 -2.73
CA SER A 201 -23.28 20.71 -4.01
C SER A 201 -22.73 19.76 -5.06
N ARG A 202 -23.52 19.49 -6.10
CA ARG A 202 -23.09 18.65 -7.23
C ARG A 202 -21.82 19.15 -7.90
N ALA A 203 -21.68 20.47 -8.06
CA ALA A 203 -20.46 21.08 -8.59
C ALA A 203 -19.25 20.80 -7.68
N GLY A 204 -19.43 20.92 -6.36
CA GLY A 204 -18.41 20.57 -5.38
C GLY A 204 -18.02 19.09 -5.46
N ASP A 205 -18.96 18.18 -5.67
CA ASP A 205 -18.68 16.74 -5.79
C ASP A 205 -17.98 16.38 -7.10
N ILE A 206 -18.30 17.07 -8.21
CA ILE A 206 -17.56 16.95 -9.47
C ILE A 206 -16.09 17.32 -9.26
N VAL A 207 -15.82 18.45 -8.59
CA VAL A 207 -14.44 18.87 -8.30
C VAL A 207 -13.72 17.83 -7.43
N LYS A 208 -14.36 17.34 -6.36
CA LYS A 208 -13.79 16.28 -5.50
C LYS A 208 -13.45 15.03 -6.31
N LEU A 209 -14.37 14.55 -7.16
CA LEU A 209 -14.17 13.37 -8.00
C LEU A 209 -13.02 13.56 -8.99
N THR A 210 -13.03 14.68 -9.73
CA THR A 210 -12.00 14.97 -10.74
C THR A 210 -10.62 15.07 -10.10
N VAL A 211 -10.48 15.77 -8.97
CA VAL A 211 -9.20 15.88 -8.26
C VAL A 211 -8.77 14.52 -7.72
N PHE A 212 -9.67 13.78 -7.07
CA PHE A 212 -9.33 12.48 -6.49
C PHE A 212 -8.84 11.49 -7.55
N VAL A 213 -9.62 11.28 -8.61
CA VAL A 213 -9.25 10.38 -9.72
C VAL A 213 -8.02 10.92 -10.47
N GLY A 214 -7.91 12.23 -10.64
CA GLY A 214 -6.75 12.88 -11.25
C GLY A 214 -5.45 12.61 -10.48
N ILE A 215 -5.47 12.65 -9.14
CA ILE A 215 -4.33 12.28 -8.29
C ILE A 215 -3.99 10.81 -8.49
N LEU A 216 -4.97 9.90 -8.42
CA LEU A 216 -4.72 8.46 -8.60
C LEU A 216 -4.08 8.16 -9.96
N ALA A 217 -4.62 8.73 -11.03
CA ALA A 217 -4.11 8.54 -12.40
C ALA A 217 -2.71 9.16 -12.58
N CYS A 218 -2.50 10.39 -12.09
CA CYS A 218 -1.22 11.08 -12.21
C CYS A 218 -0.13 10.34 -11.43
N VAL A 219 -0.36 10.05 -10.15
CA VAL A 219 0.61 9.35 -9.30
C VAL A 219 0.85 7.93 -9.80
N GLY A 220 -0.19 7.22 -10.25
CA GLY A 220 -0.05 5.92 -10.90
C GLY A 220 0.84 5.99 -12.14
N ARG A 221 0.70 7.02 -12.98
CA ARG A 221 1.57 7.26 -14.15
C ARG A 221 3.01 7.56 -13.73
N LEU A 222 3.23 8.39 -12.71
CA LEU A 222 4.57 8.68 -12.19
C LEU A 222 5.24 7.42 -11.61
N ALA A 223 4.48 6.59 -10.90
CA ALA A 223 4.96 5.33 -10.36
C ALA A 223 5.36 4.36 -11.48
N ARG A 224 4.50 4.22 -12.50
CA ARG A 224 4.76 3.41 -13.71
C ARG A 224 6.05 3.82 -14.40
N LEU A 225 6.27 5.14 -14.53
CA LEU A 225 7.48 5.71 -15.15
C LEU A 225 8.74 5.63 -14.25
N GLY A 226 8.64 5.14 -13.00
CA GLY A 226 9.77 5.06 -12.08
C GLY A 226 10.22 6.42 -11.52
N LEU A 227 9.33 7.42 -11.49
CA LEU A 227 9.67 8.79 -11.07
C LEU A 227 9.56 9.02 -9.56
N LEU A 228 8.86 8.14 -8.84
CA LEU A 228 8.65 8.27 -7.41
C LEU A 228 9.66 7.42 -6.63
N PRO A 229 9.98 7.80 -5.37
CA PRO A 229 10.82 6.99 -4.52
C PRO A 229 10.27 5.56 -4.41
N ARG A 230 11.16 4.57 -4.58
CA ARG A 230 10.86 3.13 -4.53
C ARG A 230 9.98 2.58 -5.67
N THR A 231 9.69 3.36 -6.71
CA THR A 231 8.94 2.87 -7.89
C THR A 231 9.81 2.57 -9.11
N ARG A 232 11.11 2.91 -9.08
CA ARG A 232 12.06 2.45 -10.10
C ARG A 232 12.15 0.93 -10.05
N PRO A 233 12.00 0.23 -11.19
CA PRO A 233 12.30 -1.20 -11.26
C PRO A 233 13.76 -1.44 -10.87
N ILE A 234 14.00 -2.51 -10.10
CA ILE A 234 15.35 -3.05 -9.93
C ILE A 234 15.55 -4.14 -10.95
N VAL A 235 16.58 -4.00 -11.77
CA VAL A 235 16.99 -4.99 -12.78
C VAL A 235 18.35 -5.56 -12.40
N ALA A 236 18.67 -6.74 -12.94
CA ALA A 236 20.01 -7.30 -12.75
C ALA A 236 21.07 -6.34 -13.34
N GLY A 237 22.23 -6.22 -12.69
CA GLY A 237 23.40 -5.61 -13.32
C GLY A 237 23.97 -6.52 -14.41
N GLU A 238 24.99 -6.07 -15.15
CA GLU A 238 25.64 -6.87 -16.20
C GLU A 238 25.88 -8.31 -15.75
N LEU A 239 25.39 -9.25 -16.56
CA LEU A 239 25.73 -10.67 -16.45
C LEU A 239 27.23 -10.76 -16.68
N ALA A 240 27.98 -11.33 -15.73
CA ALA A 240 29.30 -11.84 -16.04
C ALA A 240 29.10 -12.94 -17.10
N VAL A 241 29.41 -12.62 -18.36
CA VAL A 241 29.63 -13.63 -19.39
C VAL A 241 30.90 -14.35 -18.96
N SER A 242 30.76 -15.56 -18.43
CA SER A 242 31.88 -16.49 -18.39
C SER A 242 31.98 -17.05 -19.80
N ASP A 243 33.12 -16.79 -20.45
CA ASP A 243 33.60 -17.62 -21.55
C ASP A 243 33.69 -19.10 -21.13
#